data_AF-A0A510UYK1-F1
#
_entry.id   AF-A0A510UYK1-F1
#
_cell.length_a   1.000
_cell.length_b   1.000
_cell.length_c   1.000
_cell.angle_alpha   90.00
_cell.angle_beta   90.00
_cell.angle_gamma   90.00
#
_symmetry.space_group_name_H-M   'P 1'
#
loop_
_entity.id
_entity.type
_entity.pdbx_description
1 polymer ?
#
loop_
_entity_poly.entity_id
_entity_poly.type
_entity_poly.pdbx_seq_one_letter_code
_entity_poly.pdbx_strand_id
1 'polypeptide(L)'
;MSAPIVTPVPDAPAAGWWHRNRWALVALPVALVLTLVAAGDRVRTLWWEQDLRRPTTVAAGETADFHQRVYDGLGGTLPVDVQVRLDGVRDVSTLPRDMEVPEGSRAVQVDLTLSADPDRVLTGCLLAVRDAAGNRYDYVSNAWGANQAVVPCVPEDAPGPRPSLGDLDEVLSEQDTPPRPATWSVSRVLVVPEGIDVTEVVLWWQKPQHLLLEVPS
;
A
#
# COMPACT_ATOMS: atom_id res chain seq x y z
N MET A 1 7.37 9.92 92.55
CA MET A 1 7.60 9.93 91.10
C MET A 1 6.46 9.16 90.45
N SER A 2 5.53 9.86 89.81
CA SER A 2 4.39 9.24 89.11
C SER A 2 4.52 9.57 87.63
N ALA A 3 4.59 8.56 86.78
CA ALA A 3 4.64 8.75 85.33
C ALA A 3 3.25 9.10 84.80
N PRO A 4 3.13 10.01 83.82
CA PRO A 4 1.85 10.30 83.19
C PRO A 4 1.42 9.12 82.33
N ILE A 5 0.17 8.68 82.50
CA ILE A 5 -0.48 7.70 81.65
C ILE A 5 -0.82 8.40 80.33
N VAL A 6 -0.18 7.98 79.24
CA VAL A 6 -0.57 8.38 77.89
C VAL A 6 -1.71 7.48 77.44
N THR A 7 -2.92 8.02 77.36
CA THR A 7 -4.05 7.34 76.73
C THR A 7 -3.87 7.34 75.21
N PRO A 8 -3.95 6.19 74.54
CA PRO A 8 -3.92 6.14 73.07
C PRO A 8 -5.17 6.82 72.51
N VAL A 9 -4.96 7.73 71.55
CA VAL A 9 -6.05 8.31 70.76
C VAL A 9 -6.60 7.21 69.86
N PRO A 10 -7.92 6.98 69.82
CA PRO A 10 -8.50 5.98 68.92
C PRO A 10 -8.27 6.40 67.46
N ASP A 11 -7.67 5.52 66.67
CA ASP A 11 -7.56 5.70 65.23
C ASP A 11 -8.95 5.90 64.63
N ALA A 12 -9.16 7.02 63.94
CA ALA A 12 -10.39 7.26 63.19
C ALA A 12 -10.58 6.11 62.19
N PRO A 13 -11.79 5.55 62.05
CA PRO A 13 -12.02 4.44 61.12
C PRO A 13 -11.60 4.88 59.73
N ALA A 14 -10.56 4.24 59.20
CA ALA A 14 -10.04 4.53 57.88
C ALA A 14 -11.20 4.32 56.89
N ALA A 15 -11.82 5.43 56.44
CA ALA A 15 -12.87 5.37 55.44
C ALA A 15 -12.36 4.49 54.30
N GLY A 16 -13.01 3.32 54.13
CA GLY A 16 -12.46 2.23 53.33
C GLY A 16 -12.04 2.73 51.96
N TRP A 17 -10.88 2.29 51.48
CA TRP A 17 -10.28 2.73 50.22
C TRP A 17 -11.29 2.79 49.06
N TRP A 18 -12.23 1.85 49.02
CA TRP A 18 -13.34 1.80 48.08
C TRP A 18 -14.26 3.03 48.09
N HIS A 19 -14.61 3.55 49.27
CA HIS A 19 -15.46 4.73 49.38
C HIS A 19 -14.72 6.01 48.94
N ARG A 20 -13.41 6.07 49.21
CA ARG A 20 -12.55 7.17 48.77
C ARG A 20 -12.36 7.19 47.26
N ASN A 21 -12.33 6.02 46.62
CA ASN A 21 -12.08 5.86 45.17
C ASN A 21 -13.34 5.59 44.34
N ARG A 22 -14.55 5.64 44.92
CA ARG A 22 -15.80 5.27 44.23
C ARG A 22 -16.00 6.01 42.90
N TRP A 23 -15.64 7.28 42.83
CA TRP A 23 -15.75 8.07 41.61
C TRP A 23 -14.71 7.70 40.56
N ALA A 24 -13.48 7.37 40.98
CA ALA A 24 -12.44 6.87 40.08
C ALA A 24 -12.84 5.52 39.48
N LEU A 25 -13.45 4.64 40.28
CA LEU A 25 -13.95 3.33 39.82
C LEU A 25 -15.13 3.47 38.85
N VAL A 26 -16.01 4.45 39.05
CA VAL A 26 -17.09 4.77 38.10
C VAL A 26 -16.55 5.41 36.82
N ALA A 27 -15.51 6.25 36.92
CA ALA A 27 -14.88 6.88 35.76
C ALA A 27 -14.01 5.91 34.95
N LEU A 28 -13.46 4.87 35.57
CA LEU A 28 -12.56 3.89 34.95
C LEU A 28 -13.15 3.23 33.68
N PRO A 29 -14.38 2.68 33.67
CA PRO A 29 -14.94 2.09 32.45
C PRO A 29 -15.09 3.12 31.32
N VAL A 30 -15.47 4.36 31.63
CA VAL A 30 -15.57 5.44 30.65
C VAL A 30 -14.19 5.77 30.07
N ALA A 31 -13.18 5.93 30.93
CA ALA A 31 -11.81 6.18 30.51
C ALA A 31 -11.26 5.02 29.66
N LEU A 32 -11.58 3.78 30.01
CA LEU A 32 -11.15 2.58 29.27
C LEU A 32 -11.81 2.51 27.89
N VAL A 33 -13.11 2.80 27.79
CA VAL A 33 -13.82 2.90 26.49
C VAL A 33 -13.22 4.01 25.63
N LEU A 34 -12.99 5.20 26.18
CA LEU A 34 -12.38 6.31 25.43
C LEU A 34 -10.97 5.97 24.95
N THR A 35 -10.18 5.27 25.78
CA THR A 35 -8.84 4.81 25.41
C THR A 35 -8.90 3.78 24.27
N LEU A 36 -9.83 2.81 24.34
CA LEU A 36 -10.05 1.83 23.28
C LEU A 36 -10.50 2.48 21.97
N VAL A 37 -11.39 3.47 22.03
CA VAL A 37 -11.84 4.22 20.83
C VAL A 37 -10.67 4.99 20.21
N ALA A 38 -9.90 5.71 21.02
CA ALA A 38 -8.73 6.46 20.55
C ALA A 38 -7.63 5.54 19.97
N ALA A 39 -7.40 4.37 20.58
CA ALA A 39 -6.48 3.36 20.07
C ALA A 39 -7.00 2.67 18.80
N GLY A 40 -8.31 2.43 18.73
CA GLY A 40 -8.97 1.80 17.58
C GLY A 40 -8.89 2.65 16.31
N ASP A 41 -9.01 3.97 16.43
CA ASP A 41 -8.84 4.85 15.27
C ASP A 41 -7.41 4.80 14.71
N ARG A 42 -6.38 4.68 15.56
CA ARG A 42 -5.00 4.44 15.10
C ARG A 42 -4.83 3.11 14.39
N VAL A 43 -5.44 2.02 14.90
CA VAL A 43 -5.37 0.71 14.23
C VAL A 43 -6.00 0.78 12.84
N ARG A 44 -7.15 1.44 12.72
CA ARG A 44 -7.81 1.65 11.43
C ARG A 44 -6.95 2.48 10.48
N THR A 45 -6.53 3.67 10.90
CA THR A 45 -5.86 4.65 10.03
C THR A 45 -4.41 4.28 9.72
N LEU A 46 -3.66 3.70 10.66
CA LEU A 46 -2.23 3.38 10.47
C LEU A 46 -2.00 1.97 9.95
N TRP A 47 -2.90 1.02 10.23
CA TRP A 47 -2.65 -0.40 9.93
C TRP A 47 -3.64 -0.99 8.93
N TRP A 48 -4.92 -0.62 9.05
CA TRP A 48 -5.95 -1.16 8.16
C TRP A 48 -5.94 -0.47 6.79
N GLU A 49 -5.88 0.86 6.77
CA GLU A 49 -5.98 1.66 5.54
C GLU A 49 -4.64 1.80 4.80
N GLN A 50 -3.51 1.57 5.48
CA GLN A 50 -2.16 1.68 4.91
C GLN A 50 -1.63 0.39 4.28
N ASP A 51 -2.44 -0.66 4.22
CA ASP A 51 -2.04 -1.97 3.69
C ASP A 51 -3.00 -2.47 2.59
N LEU A 52 -2.53 -3.41 1.77
CA LEU A 52 -3.28 -3.99 0.65
C LEU A 52 -4.27 -5.03 1.20
N ARG A 53 -5.49 -4.60 1.54
CA ARG A 53 -6.50 -5.45 2.22
C ARG A 53 -7.76 -5.76 1.43
N ARG A 54 -8.00 -5.07 0.31
CA ARG A 54 -9.19 -5.27 -0.52
C ARG A 54 -8.77 -5.73 -1.92
N PRO A 55 -8.50 -7.04 -2.11
CA PRO A 55 -8.13 -7.57 -3.41
C PRO A 55 -9.33 -7.63 -4.34
N THR A 56 -9.11 -7.30 -5.60
CA THR A 56 -9.84 -7.86 -6.74
C THR A 56 -8.96 -9.00 -7.26
N THR A 57 -9.36 -10.25 -7.05
CA THR A 57 -8.60 -11.43 -7.50
C THR A 57 -9.06 -11.84 -8.88
N VAL A 58 -8.12 -12.18 -9.74
CA VAL A 58 -8.36 -12.60 -11.13
C VAL A 58 -7.54 -13.84 -11.43
N ALA A 59 -8.23 -14.85 -11.97
CA ALA A 59 -7.60 -16.12 -12.29
C ALA A 59 -6.60 -15.99 -13.43
N ALA A 60 -5.67 -16.93 -13.49
CA ALA A 60 -4.63 -16.96 -14.50
C ALA A 60 -5.22 -16.93 -15.93
N GLY A 61 -4.74 -15.99 -16.74
CA GLY A 61 -5.18 -15.82 -18.14
C GLY A 61 -6.47 -15.01 -18.34
N GLU A 62 -7.17 -14.63 -17.26
CA GLU A 62 -8.34 -13.76 -17.34
C GLU A 62 -7.96 -12.27 -17.38
N THR A 63 -8.86 -11.45 -17.91
CA THR A 63 -8.75 -9.99 -17.89
C THR A 63 -9.55 -9.45 -16.70
N ALA A 64 -8.92 -8.59 -15.91
CA ALA A 64 -9.53 -7.86 -14.83
C ALA A 64 -10.19 -6.57 -15.33
N ASP A 65 -11.38 -6.24 -14.85
CA ASP A 65 -11.91 -4.87 -14.86
C ASP A 65 -11.68 -4.26 -13.47
N PHE A 66 -10.77 -3.28 -13.36
CA PHE A 66 -10.42 -2.64 -12.10
C PHE A 66 -10.92 -1.20 -12.05
N HIS A 67 -11.65 -0.89 -10.97
CA HIS A 67 -12.25 0.42 -10.73
C HIS A 67 -11.88 0.93 -9.34
N GLN A 68 -11.33 2.13 -9.27
CA GLN A 68 -10.99 2.79 -8.02
C GLN A 68 -11.17 4.31 -8.14
N ARG A 69 -11.46 4.99 -7.03
CA ARG A 69 -11.28 6.44 -6.91
C ARG A 69 -10.09 6.70 -6.01
N VAL A 70 -9.13 7.49 -6.49
CA VAL A 70 -7.91 7.86 -5.77
C VAL A 70 -7.91 9.35 -5.44
N TYR A 71 -7.29 9.76 -4.34
CA TYR A 71 -7.15 11.18 -3.98
C TYR A 71 -6.14 11.87 -4.90
N ASP A 72 -6.44 13.10 -5.32
CA ASP A 72 -5.58 13.90 -6.20
C ASP A 72 -4.54 14.76 -5.45
N GLY A 73 -4.61 14.78 -4.11
CA GLY A 73 -3.74 15.61 -3.27
C GLY A 73 -4.20 17.07 -3.12
N LEU A 74 -5.21 17.50 -3.88
CA LEU A 74 -5.81 18.85 -3.85
C LEU A 74 -7.20 18.87 -3.17
N GLY A 75 -7.62 17.74 -2.60
CA GLY A 75 -8.90 17.58 -1.91
C GLY A 75 -10.01 16.97 -2.76
N GLY A 76 -9.72 16.64 -4.02
CA GLY A 76 -10.60 15.91 -4.91
C GLY A 76 -10.22 14.44 -5.06
N THR A 77 -10.79 13.81 -6.09
CA THR A 77 -10.50 12.41 -6.43
C THR A 77 -10.49 12.19 -7.94
N LEU A 78 -9.63 11.31 -8.41
CA LEU A 78 -9.52 10.88 -9.80
C LEU A 78 -10.00 9.42 -9.93
N PRO A 79 -10.71 9.07 -11.02
CA PRO A 79 -11.04 7.69 -11.31
C PRO A 79 -9.84 6.95 -11.91
N VAL A 80 -9.64 5.72 -11.46
CA VAL A 80 -8.78 4.71 -12.07
C VAL A 80 -9.72 3.63 -12.60
N ASP A 81 -9.93 3.65 -13.91
CA ASP A 81 -10.72 2.66 -14.64
C ASP A 81 -9.79 2.00 -15.66
N VAL A 82 -9.42 0.75 -15.42
CA VAL A 82 -8.42 0.05 -16.23
C VAL A 82 -8.75 -1.43 -16.33
N GLN A 83 -8.59 -1.97 -17.53
CA GLN A 83 -8.55 -3.39 -17.78
C GLN A 83 -7.11 -3.89 -17.74
N VAL A 84 -6.86 -5.01 -17.08
CA VAL A 84 -5.52 -5.57 -16.94
C VAL A 84 -5.54 -7.07 -17.15
N ARG A 85 -4.62 -7.57 -17.96
CA ARG A 85 -4.38 -8.99 -18.17
C ARG A 85 -2.91 -9.30 -17.92
N LEU A 86 -2.65 -10.35 -17.15
CA LEU A 86 -1.31 -10.91 -17.03
C LEU A 86 -1.00 -11.74 -18.27
N ASP A 87 0.04 -11.34 -19.01
CA ASP A 87 0.53 -12.10 -20.16
C ASP A 87 1.48 -13.22 -19.73
N GLY A 88 2.30 -12.96 -18.72
CA GLY A 88 3.18 -13.97 -18.17
C GLY A 88 4.17 -13.42 -17.16
N VAL A 89 4.76 -14.36 -16.43
CA VAL A 89 5.86 -14.13 -15.49
C VAL A 89 6.96 -15.13 -15.83
N ARG A 90 8.18 -14.66 -16.05
CA ARG A 90 9.31 -15.53 -16.42
C ARG A 90 10.63 -15.05 -15.85
N ASP A 91 11.54 -15.98 -15.64
CA ASP A 91 12.94 -15.66 -15.44
C ASP A 91 13.55 -14.98 -16.66
N VAL A 92 14.42 -14.01 -16.40
CA VAL A 92 15.18 -13.33 -17.45
C VAL A 92 16.65 -13.23 -17.11
N SER A 93 17.49 -13.58 -18.08
CA SER A 93 18.95 -13.37 -18.02
C SER A 93 19.37 -12.07 -18.69
N THR A 94 18.55 -11.56 -19.63
CA THR A 94 18.77 -10.26 -20.27
C THR A 94 18.14 -9.19 -19.41
N LEU A 95 18.97 -8.43 -18.71
CA LEU A 95 18.53 -7.42 -17.77
C LEU A 95 18.38 -6.05 -18.45
N PRO A 96 17.57 -5.14 -17.88
CA PRO A 96 17.63 -3.72 -18.21
C PRO A 96 19.07 -3.21 -18.12
N ARG A 97 19.38 -2.17 -18.91
CA ARG A 97 20.74 -1.62 -18.97
C ARG A 97 21.21 -1.26 -17.55
N ASP A 98 22.47 -1.60 -17.28
CA ASP A 98 23.18 -1.31 -16.02
C ASP A 98 22.59 -2.00 -14.77
N MET A 99 21.57 -2.86 -14.93
CA MET A 99 21.04 -3.66 -13.83
C MET A 99 21.99 -4.81 -13.47
N GLU A 100 22.31 -4.93 -12.19
CA GLU A 100 23.10 -6.01 -11.60
C GLU A 100 22.30 -6.77 -10.55
N VAL A 101 22.06 -8.06 -10.77
CA VAL A 101 21.30 -8.88 -9.81
C VAL A 101 22.22 -9.29 -8.65
N PRO A 102 21.87 -8.99 -7.37
CA PRO A 102 22.65 -9.43 -6.23
C PRO A 102 22.74 -10.96 -6.11
N GLU A 103 23.80 -11.46 -5.49
CA GLU A 103 23.94 -12.88 -5.18
C GLU A 103 22.75 -13.41 -4.38
N GLY A 104 22.31 -14.63 -4.69
CA GLY A 104 21.12 -15.25 -4.08
C GLY A 104 19.80 -14.64 -4.52
N SER A 105 19.81 -13.82 -5.58
CA SER A 105 18.61 -13.26 -6.21
C SER A 105 18.55 -13.62 -7.69
N ARG A 106 17.35 -13.55 -8.27
CA ARG A 106 17.09 -13.72 -9.70
C ARG A 106 16.21 -12.59 -10.21
N ALA A 107 16.29 -12.32 -11.51
CA ALA A 107 15.43 -11.35 -12.16
C ALA A 107 14.23 -12.03 -12.82
N VAL A 108 13.05 -11.48 -12.56
CA VAL A 108 11.77 -11.94 -13.10
C VAL A 108 11.16 -10.82 -13.91
N GLN A 109 10.79 -11.10 -15.15
CA GLN A 109 10.01 -10.20 -15.97
C GLN A 109 8.52 -10.52 -15.84
N VAL A 110 7.75 -9.48 -15.57
CA VAL A 110 6.29 -9.47 -15.57
C VAL A 110 5.82 -8.75 -16.83
N ASP A 111 5.04 -9.44 -17.65
CA ASP A 111 4.40 -8.88 -18.84
C ASP A 111 2.91 -8.69 -18.60
N LEU A 112 2.44 -7.48 -18.87
CA LEU A 112 1.04 -7.10 -18.70
C LEU A 112 0.51 -6.46 -19.98
N THR A 113 -0.75 -6.72 -20.29
CA THR A 113 -1.53 -5.97 -21.26
C THR A 113 -2.58 -5.17 -20.49
N LEU A 114 -2.63 -3.87 -20.74
CA LEU A 114 -3.56 -2.95 -20.11
C LEU A 114 -4.40 -2.24 -21.17
N SER A 115 -5.63 -1.90 -20.81
CA SER A 115 -6.52 -1.07 -21.63
C SER A 115 -7.26 -0.06 -20.75
N ALA A 116 -7.29 1.18 -21.18
CA ALA A 116 -8.05 2.25 -20.53
C ALA A 116 -8.31 3.38 -21.53
N ASP A 117 -9.21 4.28 -21.16
CA ASP A 117 -9.36 5.54 -21.88
C ASP A 117 -8.02 6.33 -21.85
N PRO A 118 -7.51 6.79 -23.01
CA PRO A 118 -6.25 7.55 -23.14
C PRO A 118 -6.11 8.73 -22.18
N ASP A 119 -7.22 9.38 -21.84
CA ASP A 119 -7.25 10.59 -21.02
C ASP A 119 -7.34 10.28 -19.51
N ARG A 120 -7.30 9.00 -19.12
CA ARG A 120 -7.26 8.61 -17.71
C ARG A 120 -5.89 8.86 -17.10
N VAL A 121 -5.89 9.49 -15.93
CA VAL A 121 -4.68 9.62 -15.11
C VAL A 121 -4.39 8.27 -14.45
N LEU A 122 -3.39 7.56 -14.97
CA LEU A 122 -2.95 6.26 -14.46
C LEU A 122 -1.53 6.32 -13.86
N THR A 123 -0.98 7.52 -13.71
CA THR A 123 0.26 7.72 -12.96
C THR A 123 0.06 7.38 -11.48
N GLY A 124 1.12 6.92 -10.81
CA GLY A 124 1.04 6.44 -9.42
C GLY A 124 0.70 4.96 -9.25
N CYS A 125 0.58 4.20 -10.35
CA CYS A 125 0.51 2.75 -10.27
C CYS A 125 1.76 2.18 -9.60
N LEU A 126 1.59 1.15 -8.79
CA LEU A 126 2.65 0.36 -8.19
C LEU A 126 2.47 -1.11 -8.55
N LEU A 127 3.59 -1.83 -8.62
CA LEU A 127 3.68 -3.22 -9.03
C LEU A 127 4.50 -4.00 -8.00
N ALA A 128 4.08 -5.22 -7.72
CA ALA A 128 4.84 -6.20 -6.96
C ALA A 128 4.53 -7.61 -7.44
N VAL A 129 5.35 -8.55 -7.00
CA VAL A 129 5.06 -10.00 -7.10
C VAL A 129 4.95 -10.60 -5.70
N ARG A 130 4.22 -11.70 -5.56
CA ARG A 130 4.15 -12.48 -4.33
C ARG A 130 4.47 -13.95 -4.55
N ASP A 131 5.03 -14.55 -3.52
CA ASP A 131 5.21 -15.99 -3.44
C ASP A 131 4.05 -16.68 -2.71
N ALA A 132 4.06 -18.02 -2.71
CA ALA A 132 3.05 -18.85 -2.06
C ALA A 132 2.96 -18.64 -0.52
N ALA A 133 4.00 -18.09 0.10
CA ALA A 133 4.01 -17.74 1.53
C ALA A 133 3.43 -16.33 1.79
N GLY A 134 3.08 -15.60 0.73
CA GLY A 134 2.55 -14.24 0.80
C GLY A 134 3.62 -13.16 0.97
N ASN A 135 4.91 -13.47 0.83
CA ASN A 135 5.95 -12.46 0.83
C ASN A 135 5.81 -11.61 -0.43
N ARG A 136 5.93 -10.28 -0.28
CA ARG A 136 5.77 -9.32 -1.37
C ARG A 136 7.11 -8.73 -1.75
N TYR A 137 7.42 -8.74 -3.05
CA TYR A 137 8.62 -8.16 -3.63
C TYR A 137 8.22 -7.03 -4.57
N ASP A 138 8.54 -5.80 -4.18
CA ASP A 138 8.09 -4.60 -4.86
C ASP A 138 8.96 -4.31 -6.10
N TYR A 139 8.33 -3.84 -7.17
CA TYR A 139 9.04 -3.28 -8.31
C TYR A 139 9.74 -1.99 -7.88
N VAL A 140 11.02 -1.88 -8.20
CA VAL A 140 11.82 -0.67 -7.95
C VAL A 140 12.45 -0.25 -9.26
N SER A 141 12.09 0.93 -9.75
CA SER A 141 12.50 1.43 -11.07
C SER A 141 13.99 1.81 -11.14
N ASN A 142 14.57 2.20 -10.00
CA ASN A 142 15.91 2.77 -9.88
C ASN A 142 16.77 2.07 -8.82
N ALA A 143 16.66 0.75 -8.71
CA ALA A 143 17.51 -0.05 -7.84
C ALA A 143 18.45 -0.95 -8.64
N TRP A 144 19.52 -1.38 -7.97
CA TRP A 144 20.48 -2.34 -8.54
C TRP A 144 21.14 -1.86 -9.84
N GLY A 145 21.35 -0.55 -9.99
CA GLY A 145 21.91 0.06 -11.20
C GLY A 145 20.93 0.20 -12.37
N ALA A 146 19.74 -0.40 -12.27
CA ALA A 146 18.72 -0.31 -13.31
C ALA A 146 18.13 1.11 -13.42
N ASN A 147 17.73 1.47 -14.64
CA ASN A 147 16.90 2.63 -14.89
C ASN A 147 15.71 2.22 -15.78
N GLN A 148 14.61 1.84 -15.13
CA GLN A 148 13.35 1.41 -15.75
C GLN A 148 12.26 2.48 -15.61
N ALA A 149 11.13 2.33 -16.31
CA ALA A 149 9.96 3.18 -16.16
C ALA A 149 9.60 3.44 -14.68
N VAL A 150 9.50 4.72 -14.28
CA VAL A 150 9.12 5.07 -12.90
C VAL A 150 7.73 4.55 -12.55
N VAL A 151 6.79 4.63 -13.51
CA VAL A 151 5.43 4.09 -13.36
C VAL A 151 5.35 2.76 -14.12
N PRO A 152 5.16 1.62 -13.43
CA PRO A 152 5.24 0.30 -14.04
C PRO A 152 4.12 0.00 -15.04
N CYS A 153 2.97 0.67 -14.94
CA CYS A 153 1.73 0.26 -15.62
C CYS A 153 1.40 1.05 -16.90
N VAL A 154 2.19 2.07 -17.24
CA VAL A 154 1.99 2.90 -18.43
C VAL A 154 3.21 2.82 -19.36
N PRO A 155 3.05 3.09 -20.66
CA PRO A 155 4.17 3.21 -21.58
C PRO A 155 5.10 4.37 -21.19
N GLU A 156 6.40 4.23 -21.44
CA GLU A 156 7.38 5.27 -21.11
C GLU A 156 7.33 6.47 -22.05
N ASP A 157 7.03 6.22 -23.31
CA ASP A 157 6.96 7.19 -24.41
C ASP A 157 5.60 7.88 -24.50
N ALA A 158 4.54 7.21 -24.05
CA ALA A 158 3.17 7.72 -24.02
C ALA A 158 2.46 7.39 -22.69
N PRO A 159 2.93 7.93 -21.54
CA PRO A 159 2.36 7.62 -20.23
C PRO A 159 0.93 8.14 -20.04
N GLY A 160 0.49 9.09 -20.86
CA GLY A 160 -0.79 9.79 -20.75
C GLY A 160 -0.74 10.91 -19.70
N PRO A 161 -1.91 11.43 -19.27
CA PRO A 161 -1.97 12.62 -18.44
C PRO A 161 -1.46 12.38 -17.02
N ARG A 162 -0.89 13.44 -16.44
CA ARG A 162 -0.49 13.53 -15.03
C ARG A 162 -1.65 14.12 -14.19
N PRO A 163 -1.72 13.84 -12.89
CA PRO A 163 -2.66 14.53 -12.01
C PRO A 163 -2.39 16.04 -12.05
N SER A 164 -3.45 16.84 -11.98
CA SER A 164 -3.34 18.28 -11.85
C SER A 164 -2.59 18.65 -10.58
N LEU A 165 -1.63 19.55 -10.70
CA LEU A 165 -0.90 20.21 -9.62
C LEU A 165 -1.40 21.65 -9.40
N GLY A 166 -2.60 21.95 -9.90
CA GLY A 166 -3.22 23.28 -9.81
C GLY A 166 -2.46 24.30 -10.63
N ASP A 167 -2.08 25.42 -10.00
CA ASP A 167 -1.39 26.54 -10.65
C ASP A 167 -0.03 26.17 -11.29
N LEU A 168 0.53 25.00 -10.94
CA LEU A 168 1.79 24.51 -11.50
C LEU A 168 1.62 23.79 -12.85
N ASP A 169 0.40 23.48 -13.26
CA ASP A 169 0.14 22.71 -14.49
C ASP A 169 0.64 23.46 -15.74
N GLU A 170 0.48 24.77 -15.79
CA GLU A 170 0.92 25.58 -16.93
C GLU A 170 2.45 25.59 -17.06
N VAL A 171 3.16 25.57 -15.93
CA VAL A 171 4.64 25.57 -15.88
C VAL A 171 5.23 24.19 -16.17
N LEU A 172 4.52 23.12 -15.77
CA LEU A 172 4.97 21.73 -15.87
C LEU A 172 4.37 20.96 -17.05
N SER A 173 3.54 21.63 -17.86
CA SER A 173 2.94 21.03 -19.05
C SER A 173 4.02 20.66 -20.07
N GLU A 174 4.28 19.36 -20.18
CA GLU A 174 5.07 18.80 -21.28
C GLU A 174 4.18 18.81 -22.53
N GLN A 175 4.38 19.80 -23.41
CA GLN A 175 3.49 20.08 -24.54
C GLN A 175 3.53 19.04 -25.68
N ASP A 176 4.41 18.02 -25.61
CA ASP A 176 4.71 17.16 -26.76
C ASP A 176 4.65 15.65 -26.50
N THR A 177 4.11 15.19 -25.36
CA THR A 177 3.96 13.75 -25.13
C THR A 177 2.79 13.21 -25.95
N PRO A 178 2.99 12.18 -26.80
CA PRO A 178 1.90 11.58 -27.57
C PRO A 178 0.82 11.01 -26.64
N PRO A 179 -0.45 11.00 -27.08
CA PRO A 179 -1.52 10.42 -26.28
C PRO A 179 -1.27 8.92 -26.05
N ARG A 180 -1.58 8.44 -24.85
CA ARG A 180 -1.46 7.02 -24.53
C ARG A 180 -2.41 6.23 -25.44
N PRO A 181 -1.97 5.14 -26.08
CA PRO A 181 -2.87 4.27 -26.83
C PRO A 181 -3.95 3.69 -25.90
N ALA A 182 -5.12 3.34 -26.45
CA ALA A 182 -6.22 2.77 -25.67
C ALA A 182 -5.87 1.41 -25.06
N THR A 183 -5.02 0.63 -25.74
CA THR A 183 -4.48 -0.65 -25.27
C THR A 183 -2.97 -0.63 -25.46
N TRP A 184 -2.23 -1.11 -24.46
CA TRP A 184 -0.78 -1.19 -24.49
C TRP A 184 -0.27 -2.39 -23.70
N SER A 185 1.00 -2.71 -23.89
CA SER A 185 1.70 -3.74 -23.12
C SER A 185 2.90 -3.12 -22.40
N VAL A 186 3.18 -3.61 -21.21
CA VAL A 186 4.36 -3.24 -20.42
C VAL A 186 5.10 -4.50 -19.98
N SER A 187 6.41 -4.39 -19.94
CA SER A 187 7.32 -5.42 -19.45
C SER A 187 8.16 -4.81 -18.35
N ARG A 188 8.11 -5.38 -17.13
CA ARG A 188 8.82 -4.86 -15.96
C ARG A 188 9.65 -5.95 -15.31
N VAL A 189 10.89 -5.63 -14.99
CA VAL A 189 11.81 -6.57 -14.35
C VAL A 189 11.87 -6.26 -12.86
N LEU A 190 11.64 -7.30 -12.05
CA LEU A 190 11.75 -7.30 -10.61
C LEU A 190 12.89 -8.23 -10.19
N VAL A 191 13.52 -7.91 -9.07
CA VAL A 191 14.53 -8.78 -8.44
C VAL A 191 13.87 -9.48 -7.26
N VAL A 192 13.95 -10.81 -7.22
CA VAL A 192 13.39 -11.65 -6.16
C VAL A 192 14.47 -12.61 -5.64
N PRO A 193 14.35 -13.13 -4.41
CA PRO A 193 15.24 -14.18 -3.93
C PRO A 193 15.22 -15.41 -4.83
N GLU A 194 16.35 -16.11 -4.92
CA GLU A 194 16.40 -17.43 -5.56
C GLU A 194 15.54 -18.44 -4.77
N GLY A 195 15.01 -19.44 -5.48
CA GLY A 195 14.26 -20.55 -4.87
C GLY A 195 12.85 -20.22 -4.40
N ILE A 196 12.34 -19.02 -4.68
CA ILE A 196 10.92 -18.68 -4.48
C ILE A 196 10.14 -18.84 -5.78
N ASP A 197 8.93 -19.37 -5.72
CA ASP A 197 8.00 -19.40 -6.84
C ASP A 197 7.06 -18.21 -6.77
N VAL A 198 6.97 -17.45 -7.86
CA VAL A 198 6.05 -16.32 -7.96
C VAL A 198 4.67 -16.86 -8.32
N THR A 199 3.69 -16.65 -7.44
CA THR A 199 2.32 -17.15 -7.60
C THR A 199 1.33 -16.05 -7.95
N GLU A 200 1.65 -14.79 -7.64
CA GLU A 200 0.74 -13.67 -7.87
C GLU A 200 1.49 -12.42 -8.35
N VAL A 201 0.84 -11.65 -9.22
CA VAL A 201 1.22 -10.27 -9.55
C VAL A 201 0.23 -9.32 -8.91
N VAL A 202 0.74 -8.29 -8.24
CA VAL A 202 -0.05 -7.34 -7.46
C VAL A 202 0.11 -5.93 -8.01
N LEU A 203 -1.00 -5.26 -8.29
CA LEU A 203 -1.06 -3.90 -8.81
C LEU A 203 -1.94 -3.01 -7.93
N TRP A 204 -1.55 -1.76 -7.69
CA TRP A 204 -2.39 -0.81 -6.98
C TRP A 204 -2.06 0.65 -7.32
N TRP A 205 -3.04 1.53 -7.19
CA TRP A 205 -2.84 2.99 -7.27
C TRP A 205 -2.98 3.64 -5.90
N GLN A 206 -3.98 3.23 -5.12
CA GLN A 206 -4.13 3.67 -3.75
C GLN A 206 -4.60 2.54 -2.85
N LYS A 207 -4.01 2.44 -1.67
CA LYS A 207 -4.45 1.48 -0.65
C LYS A 207 -5.81 1.88 -0.07
N PRO A 208 -6.63 0.91 0.39
CA PRO A 208 -6.33 -0.52 0.57
C PRO A 208 -6.71 -1.42 -0.61
N GLN A 209 -7.27 -0.87 -1.69
CA GLN A 209 -7.68 -1.65 -2.86
C GLN A 209 -6.49 -2.01 -3.73
N HIS A 210 -6.52 -3.20 -4.31
CA HIS A 210 -5.48 -3.67 -5.22
C HIS A 210 -6.03 -4.76 -6.13
N LEU A 211 -5.37 -4.95 -7.25
CA LEU A 211 -5.60 -6.05 -8.16
C LEU A 211 -4.56 -7.15 -7.87
N LEU A 212 -5.04 -8.39 -7.85
CA LEU A 212 -4.23 -9.59 -7.63
C LEU A 212 -4.48 -10.53 -8.81
N LEU A 213 -3.47 -10.71 -9.64
CA LEU A 213 -3.49 -11.55 -10.84
C LEU A 213 -2.75 -12.85 -10.52
N GLU A 214 -3.43 -13.99 -10.64
CA GLU A 214 -2.80 -15.29 -10.44
C GLU A 214 -1.84 -15.62 -11.58
N VAL A 215 -0.65 -16.13 -11.23
CA VAL A 215 0.31 -16.62 -12.21
C VAL A 215 -0.04 -18.08 -12.54
N PRO A 216 -0.13 -18.46 -13.84
CA PRO A 216 -0.35 -19.84 -14.21
C PRO A 216 0.78 -20.73 -13.68
N SER A 217 0.41 -21.82 -13.01
CA SER A 217 1.33 -22.86 -12.51
C SER A 217 1.88 -23.76 -13.62
#